data_AF-A0A529LST2-F1
#
_entry.id   AF-A0A529LST2-F1
#
_cell.length_a   1.000
_cell.length_b   1.000
_cell.length_c   1.000
_cell.angle_alpha   90.00
_cell.angle_beta   90.00
_cell.angle_gamma   90.00
#
_symmetry.space_group_name_H-M   'P 1'
#
loop_
_entity.id
_entity.type
_entity.pdbx_description
1 polymer ?
#
loop_
_entity_poly.entity_id
_entity_poly.type
_entity_poly.pdbx_seq_one_letter_code
_entity_poly.pdbx_strand_id
1 'polypeptide(L)' 'MNSLIGQFDISDDRVKEIVTETIKGADDGELFLEYSESEALMFDNGRLKTANFNT' A
#
# COMPACT_ATOMS: atom_id res chain seq x y z
N MET A 1 -8.74 -2.85 -12.41
CA MET A 1 -7.84 -2.47 -11.30
C MET A 1 -8.03 -3.51 -10.21
N ASN A 2 -6.99 -4.24 -9.82
CA ASN A 2 -7.09 -5.15 -8.68
C ASN A 2 -7.21 -4.30 -7.40
N SER A 3 -8.15 -4.67 -6.52
CA SER A 3 -8.24 -4.06 -5.19
C SER A 3 -6.95 -4.33 -4.42
N LEU A 4 -6.43 -3.32 -3.72
CA LEU A 4 -5.24 -3.48 -2.87
C LEU A 4 -5.47 -4.49 -1.73
N ILE A 5 -6.72 -4.60 -1.27
CA ILE A 5 -7.14 -5.62 -0.29
C ILE A 5 -6.88 -7.05 -0.80
N GLY A 6 -7.07 -7.27 -2.10
CA GLY A 6 -6.90 -8.59 -2.71
C GLY A 6 -5.44 -9.02 -2.92
N GLN A 7 -4.47 -8.18 -2.58
CA GLN A 7 -3.04 -8.54 -2.61
C GLN A 7 -2.59 -9.28 -1.34
N PHE A 8 -3.40 -9.24 -0.28
CA PHE A 8 -3.11 -9.89 0.98
C PHE A 8 -3.77 -11.28 1.05
N ASP A 9 -3.24 -12.17 1.90
CA ASP A 9 -3.78 -13.52 2.12
C ASP A 9 -5.00 -13.50 3.06
N ILE A 10 -5.94 -12.62 2.79
CA ILE A 10 -7.15 -12.39 3.58
C ILE A 10 -8.31 -12.03 2.64
N SER A 11 -9.50 -12.55 2.94
CA SER A 11 -10.68 -12.18 2.16
C SER A 11 -11.11 -10.75 2.43
N ASP A 12 -11.69 -10.11 1.42
CA ASP A 12 -12.25 -8.76 1.52
C ASP A 12 -13.31 -8.66 2.63
N ASP A 13 -14.16 -9.68 2.78
CA ASP A 13 -15.16 -9.74 3.84
C ASP A 13 -14.51 -9.78 5.23
N ARG A 14 -13.40 -10.51 5.39
CA ARG A 14 -12.69 -10.58 6.66
C ARG A 14 -12.05 -9.25 7.03
N VAL A 15 -11.52 -8.50 6.04
CA VAL A 15 -11.01 -7.15 6.27
C VAL A 15 -12.13 -6.21 6.72
N LYS A 16 -13.29 -6.25 6.07
CA LYS A 16 -14.47 -5.45 6.47
C LYS A 16 -14.93 -5.75 7.89
N GLU A 17 -14.99 -7.03 8.28
CA GLU A 17 -15.33 -7.43 9.65
C GLU A 17 -14.36 -6.82 10.67
N ILE A 18 -13.06 -6.90 10.40
CA ILE A 18 -12.02 -6.38 11.30
C ILE A 18 -12.16 -4.86 11.44
N VAL A 19 -12.32 -4.15 10.33
CA VAL A 19 -12.47 -2.68 10.35
C VAL A 19 -13.74 -2.29 11.11
N THR A 20 -14.86 -2.94 10.82
CA THR A 20 -16.16 -2.69 11.48
C THR A 20 -16.06 -2.85 13.00
N GLU A 21 -15.42 -3.93 13.47
CA GLU A 21 -15.24 -4.14 14.91
C GLU A 21 -14.23 -3.17 15.52
N THR A 22 -13.22 -2.74 14.77
CA THR A 22 -12.21 -1.78 15.25
C THR A 22 -12.79 -0.38 15.46
N ILE A 23 -13.66 0.08 14.57
CA ILE A 23 -14.30 1.40 14.67
C ILE A 23 -15.60 1.39 15.49
N LYS A 24 -15.92 0.27 16.14
CA LYS A 24 -17.16 0.11 16.90
C LYS A 24 -17.22 1.08 18.08
N GLY A 25 -18.20 1.96 18.06
CA GLY A 25 -18.37 3.01 19.08
C GLY A 25 -17.58 4.29 18.81
N ALA A 26 -16.86 4.37 17.68
CA ALA A 26 -16.38 5.64 17.14
C ALA A 26 -17.52 6.34 16.39
N ASP A 27 -17.48 7.67 16.36
CA ASP A 27 -18.44 8.48 15.59
C ASP A 27 -18.20 8.36 14.08
N ASP A 28 -16.94 8.18 13.67
CA ASP A 28 -16.50 7.95 12.29
C ASP A 28 -15.15 7.22 12.28
N GLY A 29 -14.83 6.58 11.14
CA GLY A 29 -13.56 5.89 10.92
C GLY A 29 -13.49 5.23 9.54
N GLU A 30 -12.35 5.35 8.90
CA GLU A 30 -12.09 4.77 7.57
C GLU A 30 -10.83 3.91 7.55
N LEU A 31 -10.80 2.95 6.62
CA LEU A 31 -9.61 2.17 6.32
C LEU A 31 -8.82 2.87 5.21
N PHE A 32 -7.61 3.30 5.52
CA PHE A 32 -6.65 3.77 4.52
C PHE A 32 -5.66 2.66 4.15
N LEU A 33 -5.49 2.41 2.85
CA LEU A 33 -4.52 1.46 2.32
C LEU A 33 -3.71 2.14 1.22
N GLU A 34 -2.38 2.03 1.33
CA GLU A 34 -1.45 2.57 0.34
C GLU A 34 -0.43 1.49 -0.05
N TYR A 35 -0.12 1.45 -1.34
CA TYR A 35 1.00 0.71 -1.89
C TYR A 35 1.80 1.66 -2.77
N SER A 36 3.10 1.74 -2.52
CA SER A 36 4.00 2.67 -3.19
C SER A 36 5.27 1.95 -3.58
N GLU A 37 5.64 2.03 -4.85
CA GLU A 37 6.97 1.66 -5.34
C GLU A 37 7.72 2.92 -5.76
N SER A 38 8.99 3.03 -5.39
CA SER A 38 9.84 4.16 -5.75
C SER A 38 11.10 3.69 -6.45
N GLU A 39 11.33 4.22 -7.65
CA GLU A 39 12.56 4.01 -8.42
C GLU A 39 13.27 5.34 -8.66
N ALA A 40 14.58 5.37 -8.38
CA ALA A 40 15.43 6.52 -8.64
C ALA A 40 16.69 6.10 -9.40
N LEU A 41 16.93 6.74 -10.53
CA LEU A 41 18.10 6.53 -11.39
C LEU A 41 18.91 7.83 -11.46
N MET A 42 20.18 7.77 -11.06
CA MET A 42 21.11 8.90 -11.17
C MET A 42 22.17 8.63 -12.23
N PHE A 43 22.26 9.52 -13.21
CA PHE A 43 23.24 9.48 -14.29
C PHE A 43 24.27 10.58 -14.12
N ASP A 44 25.53 10.27 -14.42
CA ASP A 44 26.66 11.20 -14.42
C ASP A 44 27.53 10.91 -15.65
N ASN A 45 27.85 11.94 -16.45
CA ASN A 45 28.58 11.83 -17.72
C ASN A 45 28.05 10.74 -18.68
N GLY A 46 26.72 10.61 -18.80
CA GLY A 46 26.09 9.65 -19.70
C GLY A 46 26.15 8.18 -19.23
N ARG A 47 26.60 7.92 -18.00
CA ARG A 47 26.61 6.58 -17.39
C ARG A 47 25.74 6.56 -16.13
N LEU A 48 25.04 5.45 -15.91
CA LEU A 48 24.27 5.23 -14.68
C LEU A 48 25.25 5.08 -13.50
N LYS A 49 25.16 5.98 -12.53
CA LYS A 49 26.03 6.04 -11.36
C LYS A 49 25.40 5.39 -10.13
N THR A 50 24.07 5.46 -10.00
CA THR A 50 23.33 4.84 -8.90
C THR A 50 21.92 4.49 -9.35
N ALA A 51 21.47 3.28 -9.01
CA ALA A 51 20.09 2.85 -9.14
C ALA A 51 19.61 2.45 -7.74
N ASN A 52 18.56 3.10 -7.27
CA ASN A 52 17.90 2.79 -6.01
C ASN A 52 16.47 2.35 -6.29
N PHE A 53 16.09 1.18 -5.80
CA PHE A 53 14.74 0.66 -5.87
C PHE A 53 14.27 0.36 -4.44
N ASN A 54 13.09 0.87 -4.08
CA ASN A 54 12.46 0.63 -2.79
C ASN A 54 11.00 0.26 -3.01
N THR A 55 10.55 -0.79 -2.34
CA THR A 55 9.24 -1.44 -2.50
C THR A 55 8.57 -1.63 -1.15
#